data_AF-A0A7X4YJC3-F1
#
_entry.id   AF-A0A7X4YJC3-F1
#
_cell.length_a   1.000
_cell.length_b   1.000
_cell.length_c   1.000
_cell.angle_alpha   90.00
_cell.angle_beta   90.00
_cell.angle_gamma   90.00
#
_symmetry.space_group_name_H-M   'P 1'
#
loop_
_entity.id
_entity.type
_entity.pdbx_description
1 polymer ?
#
loop_
_entity_poly.entity_id
_entity_poly.type
_entity_poly.pdbx_seq_one_letter_code
_entity_poly.pdbx_strand_id
1 'polypeptide(L)'
;MALPLNFTREEAEAFAREGCLEEWVHLFLKTTGNNIPFSEGLKLGKRYWEGPVLLPLQDLDRCCGPEPEMEYVNPAESWEARVDSLMSLLQEGWAYPPLIVQAVDGRLSVRDGNHRHEALRRLGEAACWVILWGSESQEALARD
;
A
#
# COMPACT_ATOMS: atom_id res chain seq x y z
N MET A 1 15.20 -1.83 23.40
CA MET A 1 14.83 -0.66 22.57
C MET A 1 14.62 -1.19 21.15
N ALA A 2 13.40 -1.18 20.65
CA ALA A 2 13.19 -1.41 19.22
C ALA A 2 13.83 -0.23 18.46
N LEU A 3 14.63 -0.52 17.45
CA LEU A 3 15.13 0.51 16.53
C LEU A 3 13.92 1.22 15.90
N PRO A 4 14.01 2.53 15.57
CA PRO A 4 12.93 3.21 14.86
C PRO A 4 12.65 2.49 13.54
N LEU A 5 11.37 2.21 13.26
CA LEU A 5 10.93 1.54 12.03
C LEU A 5 11.18 2.47 10.83
N ASN A 6 11.74 1.92 9.77
CA ASN A 6 11.94 2.62 8.49
C ASN A 6 10.83 2.32 7.49
N PHE A 7 9.92 1.41 7.84
CA PHE A 7 8.78 0.95 7.05
C PHE A 7 9.20 0.44 5.67
N THR A 8 10.18 -0.45 5.65
CA THR A 8 10.59 -1.14 4.42
C THR A 8 9.81 -2.45 4.23
N ARG A 9 9.93 -3.03 3.04
CA ARG A 9 9.43 -4.38 2.74
C ARG A 9 9.96 -5.43 3.71
N GLU A 10 11.25 -5.40 4.03
CA GLU A 10 11.92 -6.38 4.91
C GLU A 10 11.35 -6.32 6.34
N GLU A 11 11.06 -5.12 6.84
CA GLU A 11 10.42 -4.94 8.14
C GLU A 11 9.00 -5.51 8.12
N ALA A 12 8.23 -5.24 7.07
CA ALA A 12 6.90 -5.81 6.92
C ALA A 12 6.93 -7.35 6.84
N GLU A 13 7.90 -7.95 6.15
CA GLU A 13 8.13 -9.40 6.13
C GLU A 13 8.48 -9.96 7.51
N ALA A 14 9.26 -9.23 8.32
CA ALA A 14 9.56 -9.62 9.68
C ALA A 14 8.31 -9.61 10.57
N PHE A 15 7.47 -8.58 10.48
CA PHE A 15 6.19 -8.53 11.20
C PHE A 15 5.23 -9.62 10.74
N ALA A 16 5.17 -9.92 9.44
CA ALA A 16 4.34 -10.99 8.90
C ALA A 16 4.72 -12.37 9.45
N ARG A 17 6.02 -12.68 9.53
CA ARG A 17 6.51 -13.96 10.09
C ARG A 17 6.14 -14.16 11.57
N GLU A 18 6.03 -13.07 12.32
CA GLU A 18 5.62 -13.09 13.72
C GLU A 18 4.09 -12.98 13.91
N GLY A 19 3.30 -12.93 12.83
CA GLY A 19 1.85 -12.79 12.89
C GLY A 19 1.37 -11.38 13.28
N CYS A 20 2.23 -10.37 13.17
CA CYS A 20 1.97 -8.99 13.61
C CYS A 20 1.78 -8.00 12.44
N LEU A 21 1.44 -8.47 11.23
CA LEU A 21 1.36 -7.58 10.06
C LEU A 21 0.35 -6.43 10.21
N GLU A 22 -0.77 -6.68 10.90
CA GLU A 22 -1.75 -5.65 11.25
C GLU A 22 -1.14 -4.50 12.07
N GLU A 23 -0.28 -4.83 13.05
CA GLU A 23 0.41 -3.84 13.86
C GLU A 23 1.33 -2.97 13.01
N TRP A 24 2.10 -3.60 12.10
CA TRP A 24 2.95 -2.88 11.16
C TRP A 24 2.17 -1.87 10.33
N VAL A 25 1.01 -2.29 9.80
CA VAL A 25 0.11 -1.43 9.01
C VAL A 25 -0.38 -0.24 9.85
N HIS A 26 -0.83 -0.47 11.08
CA HIS A 26 -1.29 0.60 11.94
C HIS A 26 -0.18 1.58 12.33
N LEU A 27 1.04 1.09 12.60
CA LEU A 27 2.20 1.93 12.89
C LEU A 27 2.56 2.80 11.68
N PHE A 28 2.59 2.21 10.48
CA PHE A 28 2.87 2.93 9.24
C PHE A 28 1.83 4.04 8.99
N LEU A 29 0.54 3.70 9.01
CA LEU A 29 -0.55 4.63 8.73
C LEU A 29 -0.61 5.80 9.72
N LYS A 30 -0.22 5.59 10.98
CA LYS A 30 -0.22 6.66 12.01
C LYS A 30 1.05 7.52 12.00
N THR A 31 2.08 7.12 11.25
CA THR A 31 3.37 7.81 11.20
C THR A 31 3.70 8.19 9.75
N THR A 32 4.57 7.43 9.08
CA THR A 32 5.09 7.73 7.74
C THR A 32 4.00 7.82 6.67
N GLY A 33 2.98 6.97 6.73
CA GLY A 33 1.85 7.01 5.80
C GLY A 33 0.90 8.19 6.04
N ASN A 34 0.88 8.75 7.26
CA ASN A 34 0.06 9.88 7.68
C ASN A 34 -1.43 9.78 7.26
N ASN A 35 -2.01 8.60 7.44
CA ASN A 35 -3.38 8.25 7.06
C ASN A 35 -4.11 7.64 8.27
N ILE A 36 -4.18 8.43 9.35
CA ILE A 36 -4.83 8.07 10.62
C ILE A 36 -6.31 7.66 10.41
N PRO A 37 -7.13 8.35 9.59
CA PRO A 37 -8.51 7.95 9.38
C PRO A 37 -8.65 6.54 8.80
N PHE A 38 -7.76 6.15 7.88
CA PHE A 38 -7.75 4.78 7.36
C PHE A 38 -7.37 3.77 8.44
N SER A 39 -6.38 4.08 9.27
CA SER A 39 -6.00 3.26 10.43
C SER A 39 -7.16 3.03 11.40
N GLU A 40 -7.94 4.07 11.70
CA GLU A 40 -9.12 3.94 12.58
C GLU A 40 -10.28 3.20 11.90
N GLY A 41 -10.49 3.41 10.60
CA GLY A 41 -11.50 2.69 9.82
C GLY A 41 -11.25 1.18 9.75
N LEU A 42 -9.98 0.77 9.66
CA LEU A 42 -9.59 -0.64 9.66
C LEU A 42 -10.04 -1.36 10.95
N LYS A 43 -9.96 -0.68 12.10
CA LYS A 43 -10.32 -1.23 13.43
C LYS A 43 -11.83 -1.44 13.65
N LEU A 44 -12.68 -0.92 12.77
CA LEU A 44 -14.13 -1.04 12.90
C LEU A 44 -14.64 -2.47 12.72
N GLY A 45 -13.81 -3.39 12.22
CA GLY A 45 -14.13 -4.79 12.12
C GLY A 45 -12.87 -5.64 11.99
N LYS A 46 -13.03 -6.95 12.13
CA LYS A 46 -11.92 -7.90 11.93
C LYS A 46 -11.40 -7.80 10.49
N ARG A 47 -10.08 -7.85 10.33
CA ARG A 47 -9.39 -7.89 9.04
C ARG A 47 -8.51 -9.13 8.96
N TYR A 48 -8.34 -9.60 7.74
CA TYR A 48 -7.36 -10.63 7.39
C TYR A 48 -6.27 -9.97 6.58
N TRP A 49 -5.04 -10.44 6.78
CA TRP A 49 -3.84 -9.77 6.30
C TRP A 49 -2.91 -10.77 5.64
N GLU A 50 -2.41 -10.45 4.46
CA GLU A 50 -1.43 -11.26 3.76
C GLU A 50 -0.30 -10.39 3.19
N GLY A 51 0.91 -10.97 3.14
CA GLY A 51 2.07 -10.36 2.53
C GLY A 51 3.16 -9.94 3.52
N PRO A 52 4.13 -9.12 3.08
CA PRO A 52 4.22 -8.54 1.74
C PRO A 52 4.27 -9.60 0.62
N VAL A 53 3.49 -9.40 -0.45
CA VAL A 53 3.52 -10.22 -1.67
C VAL A 53 3.85 -9.35 -2.88
N LEU A 54 4.53 -9.91 -3.87
CA LEU A 54 4.86 -9.22 -5.11
C LEU A 54 3.74 -9.45 -6.13
N LEU A 55 3.06 -8.39 -6.57
CA LEU A 55 1.96 -8.48 -7.54
C LEU A 55 2.20 -7.63 -8.79
N PRO A 56 1.70 -8.05 -9.97
CA PRO A 56 1.72 -7.22 -11.17
C PRO A 56 1.02 -5.88 -10.95
N LEU A 57 1.64 -4.78 -11.36
CA LEU A 57 1.07 -3.43 -11.19
C LEU A 57 -0.25 -3.25 -11.95
N GLN A 58 -0.38 -3.95 -13.08
CA GLN A 58 -1.58 -3.94 -13.92
C GLN A 58 -2.81 -4.58 -13.27
N ASP A 59 -2.62 -5.40 -12.23
CA ASP A 59 -3.72 -6.06 -11.52
C ASP A 59 -4.27 -5.21 -10.37
N LEU A 60 -3.67 -4.03 -10.13
CA LEU A 60 -4.00 -3.12 -9.04
C LEU A 60 -4.77 -1.91 -9.54
N ASP A 61 -5.92 -1.66 -8.93
CA ASP A 61 -6.78 -0.52 -9.21
C ASP A 61 -6.46 0.64 -8.27
N ARG A 62 -6.07 1.79 -8.81
CA ARG A 62 -6.01 3.03 -8.03
C ARG A 62 -7.42 3.46 -7.59
N CYS A 63 -7.55 3.94 -6.37
CA CYS A 63 -8.76 4.65 -5.91
C CYS A 63 -8.55 6.16 -5.81
N CYS A 64 -7.31 6.63 -5.95
CA CYS A 64 -6.95 8.04 -5.87
C CYS A 64 -6.15 8.46 -7.11
N GLY A 65 -6.44 9.65 -7.63
CA GLY A 65 -5.85 10.17 -8.85
C GLY A 65 -6.43 11.52 -9.27
N PRO A 66 -5.86 12.17 -10.30
CA PRO A 66 -6.38 13.43 -10.83
C PRO A 66 -7.60 13.25 -11.73
N GLU A 67 -7.89 12.02 -12.14
CA GLU A 67 -9.01 11.71 -13.01
C GLU A 67 -10.35 11.92 -12.27
N PRO A 68 -11.35 12.57 -12.90
CA PRO A 68 -12.60 12.95 -12.24
C PRO A 68 -13.46 11.78 -11.78
N GLU A 69 -13.24 10.58 -12.31
CA GLU A 69 -13.92 9.34 -11.95
C GLU A 69 -13.33 8.62 -10.72
N MET A 70 -12.19 9.09 -10.20
CA MET A 70 -11.55 8.49 -9.03
C MET A 70 -12.42 8.63 -7.78
N GLU A 71 -12.44 7.61 -6.92
CA GLU A 71 -13.12 7.65 -5.61
C GLU A 71 -12.60 8.84 -4.78
N TYR A 72 -11.28 9.09 -4.84
CA TYR A 72 -10.62 10.21 -4.21
C TYR A 72 -9.87 11.06 -5.24
N VAL A 73 -10.51 12.12 -5.72
CA VAL A 73 -9.90 13.04 -6.69
C VAL A 73 -8.82 13.90 -6.01
N ASN A 74 -7.63 13.94 -6.59
CA ASN A 74 -6.53 14.82 -6.20
C ASN A 74 -6.35 15.95 -7.23
N PRO A 75 -6.01 17.19 -6.82
CA PRO A 75 -5.66 18.23 -7.78
C PRO A 75 -4.49 17.79 -8.66
N ALA A 76 -4.62 17.93 -9.99
CA ALA A 76 -3.63 17.45 -10.95
C ALA A 76 -2.21 17.95 -10.66
N GLU A 77 -2.04 19.24 -10.36
CA GLU A 77 -0.73 19.80 -10.03
C GLU A 77 -0.09 19.14 -8.79
N SER A 78 -0.88 18.93 -7.73
CA SER A 78 -0.40 18.29 -6.50
C SER A 78 -0.09 16.80 -6.72
N TRP A 79 -0.90 16.12 -7.53
CA TRP A 79 -0.68 14.73 -7.92
C TRP A 79 0.63 14.57 -8.67
N GLU A 80 0.83 15.35 -9.74
CA GLU A 80 2.03 15.29 -10.59
C GLU A 80 3.29 15.60 -9.78
N ALA A 81 3.29 16.69 -9.00
CA ALA A 81 4.43 17.04 -8.15
C ALA A 81 4.78 15.93 -7.15
N ARG A 82 3.78 15.23 -6.60
CA ARG A 82 4.00 14.12 -5.67
C ARG A 82 4.52 12.88 -6.39
N VAL A 83 3.98 12.54 -7.56
CA VAL A 83 4.45 11.41 -8.38
C VAL A 83 5.91 11.63 -8.79
N ASP A 84 6.26 12.81 -9.29
CA ASP A 84 7.61 13.15 -9.73
C ASP A 84 8.62 13.02 -8.58
N SER A 85 8.28 13.55 -7.41
CA SER A 85 9.13 13.41 -6.21
C SER A 85 9.35 11.94 -5.82
N LEU A 86 8.32 11.09 -5.92
CA LEU A 86 8.44 9.67 -5.61
C LEU A 86 9.26 8.93 -6.69
N MET A 87 9.12 9.30 -7.96
CA MET A 87 9.93 8.73 -9.04
C MET A 87 11.41 8.99 -8.80
N SER A 88 11.80 10.21 -8.40
CA SER A 88 13.19 10.52 -8.06
C SER A 88 13.71 9.68 -6.90
N LEU A 89 12.96 9.57 -5.80
CA LEU A 89 13.34 8.74 -4.65
C LEU A 89 13.52 7.26 -5.03
N LEU A 90 12.62 6.73 -5.87
CA LEU A 90 12.70 5.34 -6.35
C LEU A 90 13.95 5.12 -7.21
N GLN A 91 14.27 6.05 -8.11
CA GLN A 91 15.49 6.00 -8.93
C GLN A 91 16.78 6.10 -8.08
N GLU A 92 16.73 6.79 -6.94
CA GLU A 92 17.80 6.87 -5.94
C GLU A 92 17.92 5.61 -5.06
N GLY A 93 17.04 4.61 -5.25
CA GLY A 93 17.07 3.34 -4.53
C GLY A 93 16.35 3.37 -3.18
N TRP A 94 15.38 4.27 -2.99
CA TRP A 94 14.55 4.28 -1.79
C TRP A 94 13.82 2.95 -1.59
N ALA A 95 14.06 2.31 -0.45
CA ALA A 95 13.33 1.12 -0.01
C ALA A 95 11.90 1.51 0.41
N TYR A 96 11.02 1.61 -0.58
CA TYR A 96 9.64 2.05 -0.39
C TYR A 96 8.83 1.05 0.48
N PRO A 97 7.89 1.54 1.31
CA PRO A 97 6.96 0.67 2.01
C PRO A 97 6.08 -0.08 1.01
N PRO A 98 5.66 -1.32 1.28
CA PRO A 98 4.63 -1.97 0.48
C PRO A 98 3.36 -1.10 0.35
N LEU A 99 2.63 -1.26 -0.76
CA LEU A 99 1.30 -0.66 -0.90
C LEU A 99 0.31 -1.40 0.02
N ILE A 100 -0.72 -0.71 0.51
CA ILE A 100 -1.78 -1.37 1.28
C ILE A 100 -3.00 -1.52 0.38
N VAL A 101 -3.34 -2.76 0.07
CA VAL A 101 -4.30 -3.12 -0.97
C VAL A 101 -5.46 -3.90 -0.36
N GLN A 102 -6.68 -3.51 -0.68
CA GLN A 102 -7.88 -4.23 -0.30
C GLN A 102 -8.27 -5.21 -1.39
N ALA A 103 -8.45 -6.48 -1.03
CA ALA A 103 -9.13 -7.48 -1.84
C ALA A 103 -10.65 -7.40 -1.53
N VAL A 104 -11.44 -7.02 -2.54
CA VAL A 104 -12.90 -6.90 -2.41
C VAL A 104 -13.53 -7.15 -3.77
N ASP A 105 -14.58 -7.99 -3.81
CA ASP A 105 -15.33 -8.31 -5.03
C ASP A 105 -14.44 -8.75 -6.21
N GLY A 106 -13.38 -9.53 -5.93
CA GLY A 106 -12.42 -9.99 -6.93
C GLY A 106 -11.45 -8.93 -7.46
N ARG A 107 -11.49 -7.71 -6.93
CA ARG A 107 -10.62 -6.58 -7.31
C ARG A 107 -9.58 -6.30 -6.24
N LEU A 108 -8.48 -5.68 -6.65
CA LEU A 108 -7.38 -5.26 -5.79
C LEU A 108 -7.26 -3.74 -5.77
N SER A 109 -7.91 -3.09 -4.80
CA SER A 109 -7.93 -1.63 -4.69
C SER A 109 -6.77 -1.12 -3.83
N VAL A 110 -5.94 -0.23 -4.37
CA VAL A 110 -4.84 0.43 -3.65
C VAL A 110 -5.43 1.44 -2.67
N ARG A 111 -5.52 1.10 -1.38
CA ARG A 111 -6.08 1.97 -0.34
C ARG A 111 -5.04 2.90 0.30
N ASP A 112 -3.77 2.53 0.23
CA ASP A 112 -2.65 3.43 0.53
C ASP A 112 -1.48 3.21 -0.45
N GLY A 113 -0.92 4.31 -0.95
CA GLY A 113 0.20 4.29 -1.90
C GLY A 113 -0.17 4.49 -3.37
N ASN A 114 -1.32 5.08 -3.69
CA ASN A 114 -1.74 5.40 -5.07
C ASN A 114 -0.69 6.20 -5.88
N HIS A 115 -0.03 7.19 -5.28
CA HIS A 115 1.06 7.93 -5.95
C HIS A 115 2.31 7.06 -6.17
N ARG A 116 2.61 6.12 -5.25
CA ARG A 116 3.72 5.16 -5.39
C ARG A 116 3.44 4.18 -6.53
N HIS A 117 2.21 3.67 -6.61
CA HIS A 117 1.74 2.85 -7.73
C HIS A 117 1.95 3.56 -9.07
N GLU A 118 1.49 4.81 -9.19
CA GLU A 118 1.65 5.58 -10.43
C GLU A 118 3.12 5.87 -10.76
N ALA A 119 3.94 6.20 -9.76
CA ALA A 119 5.38 6.41 -9.95
C ALA A 119 6.08 5.14 -10.48
N LEU A 120 5.82 3.98 -9.87
CA LEU A 120 6.35 2.69 -10.32
C LEU A 120 5.90 2.37 -11.74
N ARG A 121 4.62 2.59 -12.06
CA ARG A 121 4.06 2.41 -13.41
C ARG A 121 4.77 3.28 -14.45
N ARG A 122 5.01 4.56 -14.15
CA ARG A 122 5.71 5.50 -15.05
C ARG A 122 7.19 5.16 -15.22
N LEU A 123 7.82 4.58 -14.20
CA LEU A 123 9.18 4.07 -14.27
C LEU A 123 9.31 2.74 -15.03
N GLY A 124 8.18 2.13 -15.43
CA GLY A 124 8.17 0.89 -16.21
C GLY A 124 8.36 -0.37 -15.37
N GLU A 125 8.16 -0.29 -14.06
CA GLU A 125 8.16 -1.48 -13.20
C GLU A 125 7.00 -2.41 -13.60
N ALA A 126 7.24 -3.72 -13.53
CA ALA A 126 6.22 -4.72 -13.86
C ALA A 126 5.35 -5.09 -12.65
N ALA A 127 5.92 -5.02 -11.46
CA ALA A 127 5.31 -5.48 -10.22
C ALA A 127 5.71 -4.62 -9.03
N CYS A 128 4.96 -4.72 -7.95
CA CYS A 128 5.25 -4.01 -6.71
C CYS A 128 4.91 -4.84 -5.47
N TRP A 129 5.56 -4.53 -4.35
CA TRP A 129 5.26 -5.16 -3.08
C TRP A 129 3.98 -4.59 -2.46
N VAL A 130 3.09 -5.48 -2.03
CA VAL A 130 1.80 -5.12 -1.43
C VAL A 130 1.55 -5.91 -0.15
N ILE A 131 0.81 -5.30 0.77
CA ILE A 131 0.15 -5.97 1.89
C ILE A 131 -1.34 -6.03 1.55
N LEU A 132 -1.87 -7.24 1.50
CA LEU A 132 -3.26 -7.54 1.17
C LEU A 132 -4.15 -7.56 2.41
N TRP A 133 -5.30 -6.96 2.18
CA TRP A 133 -6.45 -6.70 3.02
C TRP A 133 -7.78 -7.40 2.75
N GLY A 134 -8.36 -8.15 3.68
CA GLY A 134 -9.69 -8.76 3.48
C GLY A 134 -10.61 -8.64 4.69
N SER A 135 -11.92 -8.74 4.46
CA SER A 135 -12.92 -8.88 5.55
C SER A 135 -13.54 -10.27 5.62
N GLU A 136 -13.35 -11.12 4.61
CA GLU A 136 -13.97 -12.45 4.54
C GLU A 136 -13.16 -13.52 5.29
N SER A 137 -11.99 -13.90 4.77
CA SER A 137 -11.08 -14.86 5.40
C SER A 137 -9.64 -14.67 4.93
N GLN A 138 -8.71 -15.43 5.54
CA GLN A 138 -7.32 -15.51 5.11
C GLN A 138 -7.20 -16.28 3.79
N GLU A 139 -7.97 -17.36 3.62
CA GLU A 139 -7.98 -18.19 2.42
C GLU A 139 -8.50 -17.42 1.20
N ALA A 140 -9.41 -16.46 1.40
CA ALA A 140 -9.90 -15.59 0.34
C ALA A 140 -8.84 -14.59 -0.17
N LEU A 141 -7.75 -14.40 0.59
CA LEU A 141 -6.61 -13.58 0.18
C LEU A 141 -5.55 -14.37 -0.57
N ALA A 142 -5.42 -15.66 -0.26
CA ALA A 142 -4.42 -16.52 -0.86
C ALA A 142 -4.59 -16.56 -2.39
N ARG A 143 -3.51 -16.27 -3.10
CA ARG A 143 -3.45 -16.31 -4.57
C ARG A 143 -2.71 -17.60 -4.97
N ASP A 144 -3.33 -18.39 -5.85
CA ASP A 144 -2.78 -19.65 -6.42
C ASP A 144 -1.56 -19.42 -7.33
#